data_AF-A0A442G1F9-F1
#
_entry.id   AF-A0A442G1F9-F1
#
_cell.length_a   1.000
_cell.length_b   1.000
_cell.length_c   1.000
_cell.angle_alpha   90.00
_cell.angle_beta   90.00
_cell.angle_gamma   90.00
#
_symmetry.space_group_name_H-M   'P 1'
#
loop_
_entity.id
_entity.type
_entity.pdbx_description
1 polymer ?
#
loop_
_entity_poly.entity_id
_entity_poly.type
_entity_poly.pdbx_seq_one_letter_code
_entity_poly.pdbx_strand_id
1 'polypeptide(L)'
;MLAQDLADQLTGAGCTVVGPVPTVQQALEQADSVALDGAVLDVNLRGERSFPLAEHLARGGVPFIFLTGYDSATVFPDQFRDAQKLTKPVDYKMLIEAVSGFRKGDAASA
;
A
#
# COMPACT_ATOMS: atom_id res chain seq x y z
N MET A 1 5.66 -4.46 15.63
CA MET A 1 4.44 -5.29 15.46
C MET A 1 3.34 -4.41 14.87
N LEU A 2 3.34 -4.19 13.56
CA LEU A 2 2.30 -3.41 12.87
C LEU A 2 1.80 -4.17 11.63
N ALA A 3 2.70 -4.75 10.85
CA ALA A 3 2.34 -5.42 9.59
C ALA A 3 1.42 -6.65 9.77
N GLN A 4 1.65 -7.48 10.79
CA GLN A 4 0.77 -8.64 11.07
C GLN A 4 -0.59 -8.21 11.61
N ASP A 5 -0.62 -7.18 12.44
CA ASP A 5 -1.87 -6.66 13.03
C ASP A 5 -2.76 -6.03 11.95
N LEU A 6 -2.18 -5.23 11.04
CA LEU A 6 -2.89 -4.74 9.86
C LEU A 6 -3.42 -5.87 8.99
N ALA A 7 -2.61 -6.91 8.76
CA ALA A 7 -3.02 -8.06 7.95
C ALA A 7 -4.23 -8.79 8.57
N ASP A 8 -4.22 -8.99 9.89
CA ASP A 8 -5.31 -9.65 10.62
C ASP A 8 -6.60 -8.82 10.53
N GLN A 9 -6.50 -7.50 10.74
CA GLN A 9 -7.63 -6.58 10.65
C GLN A 9 -8.22 -6.49 9.23
N LEU A 10 -7.37 -6.44 8.21
CA LEU A 10 -7.81 -6.47 6.80
C LEU A 10 -8.46 -7.81 6.45
N THR A 11 -7.91 -8.92 6.94
CA THR A 11 -8.49 -10.26 6.74
C THR A 11 -9.85 -10.37 7.43
N GLY A 12 -9.98 -9.85 8.65
CA GLY A 12 -11.25 -9.78 9.38
C GLY A 12 -12.30 -8.89 8.69
N ALA A 13 -11.87 -7.89 7.93
CA ALA A 13 -12.73 -7.06 7.08
C ALA A 13 -13.11 -7.74 5.74
N GLY A 14 -12.62 -8.95 5.47
CA GLY A 14 -12.92 -9.72 4.26
C GLY A 14 -11.93 -9.49 3.11
N CYS A 15 -10.81 -8.79 3.34
CA CYS A 15 -9.76 -8.63 2.33
C CYS A 15 -8.87 -9.89 2.28
N THR A 16 -8.40 -10.26 1.10
CA THR A 16 -7.34 -11.27 0.96
C THR A 16 -5.98 -10.60 0.99
N VAL A 17 -5.20 -10.89 2.04
CA VAL A 17 -3.91 -10.24 2.26
C VAL A 17 -2.79 -11.15 1.74
N VAL A 18 -2.11 -10.73 0.67
CA VAL A 18 -1.02 -11.48 0.01
C VAL A 18 0.31 -11.41 0.80
N GLY A 19 0.44 -10.46 1.74
CA GLY A 19 1.64 -10.31 2.57
C GLY A 19 1.33 -9.76 3.97
N PRO A 20 2.22 -9.99 4.93
CA PRO A 20 3.20 -8.93 5.12
C PRO A 20 4.59 -9.35 4.63
N VAL A 21 5.14 -8.59 3.70
CA VAL A 21 6.49 -8.78 3.14
C VAL A 21 7.47 -7.81 3.81
N PRO A 22 8.63 -8.28 4.31
CA PRO A 22 9.55 -7.44 5.08
C PRO A 22 10.53 -6.61 4.22
N THR A 23 10.60 -6.84 2.91
CA THR A 23 11.56 -6.19 1.98
C THR A 23 10.90 -5.80 0.66
N VAL A 24 11.44 -4.78 -0.01
CA VAL A 24 10.94 -4.33 -1.32
C VAL A 24 11.07 -5.43 -2.37
N GLN A 25 12.17 -6.18 -2.37
CA GLN A 25 12.39 -7.25 -3.34
C GLN A 25 11.29 -8.33 -3.26
N GLN A 26 10.99 -8.82 -2.06
CA GLN A 26 9.94 -9.84 -1.87
C GLN A 26 8.56 -9.29 -2.23
N ALA A 27 8.31 -8.01 -1.98
CA ALA A 27 7.08 -7.35 -2.38
C ALA A 27 6.92 -7.28 -3.90
N LEU A 28 8.01 -7.00 -4.63
CA LEU A 28 8.02 -6.99 -6.10
C LEU A 28 7.73 -8.40 -6.66
N GLU A 29 8.40 -9.43 -6.14
CA GLU A 29 8.17 -10.83 -6.57
C GLU A 29 6.72 -11.27 -6.37
N GLN A 30 6.10 -10.85 -5.26
CA GLN A 30 4.69 -11.14 -4.96
C GLN A 30 3.73 -10.32 -5.84
N ALA A 31 4.03 -9.05 -6.07
CA ALA A 31 3.22 -8.18 -6.94
C ALA A 31 3.20 -8.66 -8.40
N ASP A 32 4.27 -9.31 -8.86
CA ASP A 32 4.34 -9.91 -10.20
C ASP A 32 3.61 -11.27 -10.26
N SER A 33 3.62 -12.02 -9.15
CA SER A 33 3.02 -13.36 -9.09
C SER A 33 1.50 -13.36 -8.89
N VAL A 34 0.93 -12.29 -8.33
CA VAL A 34 -0.49 -12.22 -7.97
C VAL A 34 -1.11 -10.93 -8.46
N ALA A 35 -2.32 -11.02 -9.04
CA ALA A 35 -3.10 -9.83 -9.37
C ALA A 35 -3.60 -9.17 -8.08
N LEU A 36 -3.12 -7.95 -7.81
CA LEU A 36 -3.51 -7.15 -6.65
C LEU A 36 -4.61 -6.15 -7.04
N ASP A 37 -5.68 -6.07 -6.25
CA ASP A 37 -6.68 -5.00 -6.37
C ASP A 37 -6.12 -3.66 -5.90
N GLY A 38 -5.22 -3.71 -4.91
CA GLY A 38 -4.43 -2.57 -4.47
C GLY A 38 -3.41 -2.97 -3.43
N ALA A 39 -2.55 -2.02 -3.05
CA ALA A 39 -1.46 -2.27 -2.11
C ALA A 39 -1.33 -1.20 -1.04
N VAL A 40 -0.89 -1.61 0.15
CA VAL A 40 -0.55 -0.70 1.25
C VAL A 40 0.96 -0.78 1.47
N LEU A 41 1.67 0.31 1.19
CA LEU A 41 3.13 0.35 1.23
C LEU A 41 3.62 1.13 2.43
N ASP A 42 4.43 0.49 3.27
CA ASP A 42 5.22 1.21 4.26
C ASP A 42 6.32 2.01 3.54
N VAL A 43 6.38 3.33 3.74
CA VAL A 43 7.40 4.18 3.12
C VAL A 43 8.80 3.78 3.58
N ASN A 44 8.93 3.31 4.82
CA ASN A 44 10.21 2.92 5.41
C ASN A 44 10.19 1.44 5.81
N LEU A 45 10.66 0.59 4.91
CA LEU A 45 10.89 -0.83 5.17
C LEU A 45 12.30 -1.02 5.70
N ARG A 46 12.48 -0.91 7.03
CA ARG A 46 13.78 -1.13 7.71
C ARG A 46 14.94 -0.27 7.15
N GLY A 47 14.66 0.97 6.74
CA GLY A 47 15.64 1.89 6.16
C GLY A 47 15.68 1.90 4.64
N GLU A 48 14.98 0.97 3.98
CA GLU A 48 14.78 0.97 2.53
C GLU A 48 13.46 1.66 2.18
N ARG A 49 13.52 2.55 1.17
CA ARG A 49 12.34 3.25 0.68
C ARG A 49 11.57 2.37 -0.28
N SER A 50 10.27 2.22 -0.05
CA SER A 50 9.39 1.42 -0.92
C SER A 50 8.97 2.12 -2.22
N PHE A 51 9.57 3.25 -2.58
CA PHE A 51 9.29 3.95 -3.84
C PHE A 51 9.44 3.09 -5.09
N PRO A 52 10.48 2.24 -5.24
CA PRO A 52 10.59 1.36 -6.41
C PRO A 52 9.41 0.38 -6.54
N LEU A 53 8.84 -0.07 -5.41
CA LEU A 53 7.63 -0.89 -5.40
C LEU A 53 6.41 -0.08 -5.86
N ALA A 54 6.26 1.15 -5.37
CA ALA A 54 5.19 2.04 -5.81
C ALA A 54 5.29 2.32 -7.32
N GLU A 55 6.49 2.49 -7.86
CA GLU A 55 6.71 2.66 -9.31
C GLU A 55 6.28 1.43 -10.09
N HIS A 56 6.64 0.26 -9.60
CA HIS A 56 6.26 -1.00 -10.22
C HIS A 56 4.73 -1.19 -10.22
N LEU A 57 4.07 -0.93 -9.10
CA LEU A 57 2.61 -1.01 -8.97
C LEU A 57 1.91 0.03 -9.84
N ALA A 58 2.40 1.27 -9.87
CA ALA A 58 1.89 2.33 -10.74
C ALA A 58 1.95 1.94 -12.21
N ARG A 59 3.08 1.36 -12.65
CA ARG A 59 3.24 0.84 -14.02
C ARG A 59 2.29 -0.31 -14.33
N GLY A 60 1.97 -1.14 -13.34
CA GLY A 60 0.96 -2.20 -13.43
C GLY A 60 -0.49 -1.70 -13.36
N GLY A 61 -0.73 -0.41 -13.14
CA GLY A 61 -2.07 0.15 -12.93
C GLY A 61 -2.71 -0.27 -11.62
N VAL A 62 -1.92 -0.72 -10.65
CA VAL A 62 -2.40 -1.14 -9.32
C VAL A 62 -2.45 0.09 -8.41
N PRO A 63 -3.61 0.45 -7.83
CA PRO A 63 -3.72 1.56 -6.90
C PRO A 63 -3.02 1.22 -5.58
N PHE A 64 -2.47 2.23 -4.91
CA PHE A 64 -1.75 2.01 -3.66
C PHE A 64 -1.82 3.20 -2.69
N ILE A 65 -1.60 2.89 -1.41
CA ILE A 65 -1.57 3.86 -0.31
C ILE A 65 -0.20 3.79 0.39
N PHE A 66 0.39 4.93 0.68
CA PHE A 66 1.62 5.02 1.47
C PHE A 66 1.32 5.14 2.97
N LEU A 67 2.03 4.35 3.79
CA LEU A 67 2.05 4.49 5.23
C LEU A 67 3.35 5.19 5.65
N THR A 68 3.21 6.36 6.26
CA THR A 68 4.31 7.21 6.73
C THR A 68 4.43 7.16 8.24
N GLY A 69 5.66 7.24 8.76
CA GLY A 69 5.89 7.43 10.20
C GLY A 69 5.79 8.89 10.63
N TYR A 70 5.85 9.10 11.95
CA TYR A 70 5.85 10.43 12.59
C TYR A 70 7.06 11.30 12.16
N ASP A 71 8.15 10.67 11.68
CA ASP A 71 9.28 11.34 11.01
C ASP A 71 8.93 11.77 9.58
N SER A 72 7.90 12.60 9.44
CA SER A 72 7.29 13.03 8.18
C SER A 72 8.17 13.94 7.31
N ALA A 73 9.49 13.87 7.45
CA ALA A 73 10.48 14.48 6.54
C ALA A 73 10.76 13.60 5.31
N THR A 74 9.87 12.68 4.98
CA THR A 74 10.03 11.85 3.78
C THR A 74 9.74 12.70 2.55
N VAL A 75 10.78 12.98 1.77
CA VAL A 75 10.64 13.59 0.45
C VAL A 75 10.06 12.55 -0.49
N PHE A 76 8.80 12.74 -0.86
CA PHE A 76 8.14 11.96 -1.91
C PHE A 76 8.60 12.48 -3.28
N PRO A 77 8.91 11.57 -4.23
CA PRO A 77 9.03 11.92 -5.64
C PRO A 77 7.78 12.65 -6.14
N ASP A 78 7.92 13.58 -7.09
CA ASP A 78 6.78 14.36 -7.58
C ASP A 78 5.66 13.50 -8.17
N GLN A 79 5.98 12.36 -8.79
CA GLN A 79 5.01 11.39 -9.28
C GLN A 79 4.13 10.76 -8.17
N PHE A 80 4.57 10.83 -6.92
CA PHE A 80 3.84 10.30 -5.75
C PHE A 80 3.34 11.41 -4.82
N ARG A 81 3.39 12.66 -5.28
CA ARG A 81 2.93 13.80 -4.49
C ARG A 81 1.42 13.73 -4.25
N ASP A 82 0.65 13.31 -5.25
CA ASP A 82 -0.81 13.15 -5.19
C ASP A 82 -1.29 11.77 -4.71
N ALA A 83 -0.37 10.82 -4.49
CA ALA A 83 -0.74 9.49 -3.98
C ALA A 83 -1.31 9.59 -2.55
N GLN A 84 -2.27 8.71 -2.23
CA GLN A 84 -2.88 8.68 -0.91
C GLN A 84 -1.86 8.25 0.16
N LYS A 85 -1.80 9.01 1.26
CA LYS A 85 -0.85 8.81 2.35
C LYS A 85 -1.60 8.75 3.67
N LEU A 86 -1.33 7.73 4.46
CA LEU A 86 -1.75 7.61 5.85
C LEU A 86 -0.54 7.75 6.75
N THR A 87 -0.73 8.36 7.92
CA THR A 87 0.34 8.54 8.90
C THR A 87 0.13 7.56 10.05
N LYS A 88 1.23 7.02 10.56
CA LYS A 88 1.24 6.13 11.72
C LYS A 88 1.13 6.94 13.02
N PRO A 89 0.36 6.48 14.03
CA PRO A 89 -0.42 5.23 14.03
C PRO A 89 -1.60 5.28 13.06
N VAL A 90 -1.72 4.24 12.22
CA VAL A 90 -2.76 4.17 11.18
C VAL A 90 -4.10 3.99 11.85
N ASP A 91 -5.05 4.84 11.49
CA ASP A 91 -6.45 4.63 11.85
C ASP A 91 -7.02 3.49 10.99
N TYR A 92 -7.43 2.40 11.64
CA TYR A 92 -7.94 1.20 10.93
C TYR A 92 -9.18 1.51 10.10
N LYS A 93 -10.03 2.44 10.54
CA LYS A 93 -11.22 2.81 9.79
C LYS A 93 -10.83 3.52 8.50
N MET A 94 -9.89 4.48 8.58
CA MET A 94 -9.35 5.11 7.37
C MET A 94 -8.65 4.12 6.44
N LEU A 95 -7.91 3.15 6.99
CA LEU A 95 -7.28 2.10 6.19
C LEU A 95 -8.34 1.28 5.44
N ILE A 96 -9.37 0.79 6.14
CA ILE A 96 -10.45 0.00 5.55
C ILE A 96 -11.21 0.81 4.49
N GLU A 97 -11.53 2.07 4.77
CA GLU A 97 -12.19 2.96 3.80
C GLU A 97 -11.33 3.16 2.55
N ALA A 98 -10.02 3.37 2.72
CA ALA A 98 -9.11 3.57 1.62
C ALA A 98 -8.92 2.30 0.76
N VAL A 99 -8.77 1.12 1.38
CA VAL A 99 -8.68 -0.14 0.62
C VAL A 99 -10.01 -0.55 0.00
N SER A 100 -11.14 -0.16 0.58
CA SER A 100 -12.47 -0.36 -0.03
C SER A 100 -12.64 0.41 -1.34
N GLY A 101 -11.84 1.47 -1.53
CA GLY A 101 -11.74 2.24 -2.77
C GLY A 101 -10.93 1.56 -3.87
N PHE A 102 -10.19 0.48 -3.59
CA PHE A 102 -9.34 -0.24 -4.55
C PHE A 102 -10.12 -1.07 -5.58
N ARG A 103 -11.36 -0.70 -5.91
CA ARG A 103 -12.08 -1.37 -7.00
C ARG A 103 -11.30 -1.14 -8.29
N LYS A 104 -10.74 -2.22 -8.85
CA LYS A 104 -10.30 -2.32 -10.24
C LYS A 104 -11.39 -1.68 -11.08
N GLY A 105 -11.04 -0.55 -11.72
CA GLY A 105 -11.98 0.44 -12.24
C GLY A 105 -13.32 -0.16 -12.63
N ASP A 106 -14.37 0.29 -11.96
CA ASP A 106 -15.68 0.25 -12.58
C ASP A 106 -15.52 0.98 -13.91
N ALA A 107 -15.59 0.22 -14.98
CA ALA A 107 -15.80 0.75 -16.30
C ALA A 107 -17.22 1.32 -16.33
N ALA A 108 -17.44 2.50 -15.73
CA ALA A 108 -18.63 3.34 -15.88
C ALA A 108 -18.35 4.69 -15.17
N SER A 109 -18.53 5.88 -15.72
CA SER A 109 -19.09 6.33 -16.99
C SER A 109 -18.60 7.78 -17.22
N ALA A 110 -18.17 8.10 -18.44
CA ALA A 110 -18.36 9.41 -19.07
C ALA A 110 -18.28 9.23 -20.59
#